data_AF-A0A4Y9XZI0-F1
#
_entry.id   AF-A0A4Y9XZI0-F1
#
_cell.length_a   1.000
_cell.length_b   1.000
_cell.length_c   1.000
_cell.angle_alpha   90.00
_cell.angle_beta   90.00
_cell.angle_gamma   90.00
#
_symmetry.space_group_name_H-M   'P 1'
#
loop_
_entity.id
_entity.type
_entity.pdbx_description
1 polymer ?
#
loop_
_entity_poly.entity_id
_entity_poly.type
_entity_poly.pdbx_seq_one_letter_code
_entity_poly.pdbx_strand_id
1 'polypeptide(L)'
;MNTRLRGIEAQMEELKQDKEALDDLAMELELSDEDQPVLYKVGEAFLHLPHRRAMKQLERDQAQVDKQFSTLTNRAEECEKTMKELKVVLYAKFGRAINLDE
;
A
#
# COMPACT_ATOMS: atom_id res chain seq x y z
N MET A 1 -18.72 8.53 -0.48
CA MET A 1 -17.70 7.95 0.42
C MET A 1 -17.36 6.51 0.06
N ASN A 2 -18.34 5.67 -0.32
CA ASN A 2 -18.09 4.31 -0.83
C ASN A 2 -17.10 4.24 -2.02
N THR A 3 -17.19 5.15 -3.00
CA THR A 3 -16.22 5.20 -4.12
C THR A 3 -14.80 5.54 -3.67
N ARG A 4 -14.65 6.36 -2.62
CA ARG A 4 -13.33 6.72 -2.06
C ARG A 4 -12.73 5.53 -1.30
N LEU A 5 -13.55 4.81 -0.52
CA LEU A 5 -13.12 3.60 0.19
C LEU A 5 -12.67 2.51 -0.79
N ARG A 6 -13.47 2.23 -1.82
CA ARG A 6 -13.11 1.28 -2.89
C ARG A 6 -11.81 1.66 -3.61
N GLY A 7 -11.59 2.95 -3.86
CA GLY A 7 -10.34 3.43 -4.45
C GLY A 7 -9.13 3.22 -3.53
N ILE A 8 -9.31 3.41 -2.21
CA ILE A 8 -8.27 3.14 -1.22
C ILE A 8 -7.97 1.63 -1.15
N GLU A 9 -9.01 0.78 -1.14
CA GLU A 9 -8.87 -0.68 -1.15
C GLU A 9 -8.13 -1.18 -2.39
N ALA A 10 -8.44 -0.64 -3.57
CA ALA A 10 -7.72 -0.98 -4.80
C ALA A 10 -6.22 -0.62 -4.72
N GLN A 11 -5.90 0.57 -4.21
CA GLN A 11 -4.50 1.00 -4.01
C GLN A 11 -3.77 0.14 -2.97
N MET A 12 -4.46 -0.30 -1.91
CA MET A 12 -3.88 -1.24 -0.96
C MET A 12 -3.55 -2.58 -1.59
N GLU A 13 -4.39 -3.05 -2.51
CA GLU A 13 -4.16 -4.32 -3.21
C GLU A 13 -2.97 -4.24 -4.15
N GLU A 14 -2.82 -3.13 -4.88
CA GLU A 14 -1.62 -2.85 -5.66
C GLU A 14 -0.36 -2.83 -4.78
N LEU A 15 -0.41 -2.14 -3.63
CA LEU A 15 0.73 -2.10 -2.70
C LEU A 15 1.07 -3.46 -2.09
N LYS A 16 0.11 -4.37 -1.92
CA LYS A 16 0.40 -5.74 -1.49
C LYS A 16 1.16 -6.50 -2.56
N GLN A 17 0.75 -6.38 -3.83
CA GLN A 17 1.46 -7.00 -4.95
C GLN A 17 2.88 -6.45 -5.07
N ASP A 18 3.05 -5.14 -4.92
CA ASP A 18 4.36 -4.50 -4.90
C ASP A 18 5.21 -5.02 -3.73
N LYS A 19 4.62 -5.21 -2.55
CA LYS A 19 5.31 -5.77 -1.39
C LYS A 19 5.77 -7.21 -1.63
N GLU A 20 4.88 -8.07 -2.14
CA GLU A 20 5.22 -9.45 -2.48
C GLU A 20 6.38 -9.50 -3.50
N ALA A 21 6.33 -8.64 -4.53
CA ALA A 21 7.42 -8.55 -5.51
C ALA A 21 8.76 -8.09 -4.89
N LEU A 22 8.72 -7.17 -3.92
CA LEU A 22 9.92 -6.74 -3.19
C LEU A 22 10.45 -7.83 -2.26
N ASP A 23 9.57 -8.61 -1.64
CA ASP A 23 9.95 -9.73 -0.77
C ASP A 23 10.58 -10.88 -1.59
N ASP A 24 10.01 -11.20 -2.75
CA ASP A 24 10.60 -12.14 -3.71
C ASP A 24 11.98 -11.66 -4.19
N LEU A 25 12.09 -10.38 -4.56
CA LEU A 25 13.36 -9.78 -4.93
C LEU A 25 14.39 -9.81 -3.79
N ALA A 26 13.95 -9.68 -2.53
CA ALA A 26 14.83 -9.78 -1.38
C ALA A 26 15.41 -11.18 -1.23
N MET A 27 14.57 -12.21 -1.35
CA MET A 27 15.04 -13.59 -1.33
C MET A 27 16.03 -13.89 -2.47
N GLU A 28 15.75 -13.42 -3.68
CA GLU A 28 16.66 -13.61 -4.82
C GLU A 28 17.99 -12.89 -4.60
N LEU A 29 17.94 -11.67 -4.07
CA LEU A 29 19.12 -10.87 -3.78
C LEU A 29 19.97 -11.53 -2.70
N GLU A 30 19.38 -12.06 -1.62
CA GLU A 30 20.09 -12.80 -0.56
C GLU A 30 20.80 -14.07 -1.08
N LEU A 31 20.26 -14.71 -2.11
CA LEU A 31 20.87 -15.90 -2.74
C LEU A 31 21.96 -15.55 -3.77
N SER A 32 22.11 -14.28 -4.12
CA SER A 32 23.07 -13.82 -5.13
C SER A 32 24.49 -13.65 -4.55
N ASP A 33 25.49 -13.76 -5.42
CA ASP A 33 26.90 -13.57 -5.06
C ASP A 33 27.16 -12.12 -4.62
N GLU A 34 27.52 -11.93 -3.34
CA GLU A 34 27.75 -10.61 -2.73
C GLU A 34 28.91 -9.84 -3.39
N ASP A 35 29.85 -10.55 -4.03
CA ASP A 35 31.01 -9.96 -4.70
C ASP A 35 30.69 -9.44 -6.12
N GLN A 36 29.51 -9.75 -6.65
CA GLN A 36 29.08 -9.29 -7.98
C GLN A 36 28.09 -8.12 -7.91
N PRO A 37 28.23 -7.12 -8.79
CA PRO A 37 27.26 -6.03 -8.88
C PRO A 37 25.94 -6.51 -9.49
N VAL A 38 24.83 -6.12 -8.87
CA VAL A 38 23.47 -6.49 -9.29
C VAL A 38 22.93 -5.43 -10.24
N LEU A 39 22.24 -5.87 -11.29
CA LEU A 39 21.55 -4.98 -12.20
C LEU A 39 20.20 -4.55 -11.61
N TYR A 40 20.14 -3.34 -11.09
CA TYR A 40 18.98 -2.83 -10.36
C TYR A 40 18.23 -1.79 -11.19
N LYS A 41 16.90 -1.88 -11.23
CA LYS A 41 16.03 -0.99 -12.01
C LYS A 41 15.64 0.25 -11.19
N VAL A 42 15.84 1.44 -11.75
CA VAL A 42 15.39 2.71 -11.19
C VAL A 42 14.60 3.46 -12.26
N GLY A 43 13.27 3.54 -12.08
CA GLY A 43 12.37 4.07 -13.10
C GLY A 43 12.43 3.24 -14.38
N GLU A 44 12.92 3.82 -15.48
CA GLU A 44 13.07 3.16 -16.78
C GLU A 44 14.51 2.70 -17.09
N ALA A 45 15.46 2.98 -16.20
CA ALA A 45 16.88 2.66 -16.40
C ALA A 45 17.34 1.51 -15.49
N PHE A 46 18.37 0.80 -15.93
CA PHE A 46 19.06 -0.22 -15.14
C PHE A 46 20.48 0.24 -14.81
N LEU A 47 20.89 0.03 -13.56
CA LEU A 47 22.18 0.44 -13.03
C LEU A 47 22.85 -0.74 -12.33
N HIS A 48 24.15 -0.93 -12.55
CA HIS A 48 24.93 -1.85 -11.74
C HIS A 48 25.15 -1.25 -10.36
N LEU A 49 24.60 -1.90 -9.36
CA LEU A 49 24.69 -1.50 -7.97
C LEU A 49 25.46 -2.58 -7.19
N PRO A 50 26.44 -2.19 -6.36
CA PRO A 50 27.06 -3.15 -5.45
C PRO A 50 25.99 -3.81 -4.59
N HIS A 51 26.12 -5.10 -4.35
CA HIS A 51 25.12 -5.91 -3.64
C HIS A 51 24.62 -5.24 -2.35
N ARG A 52 25.54 -4.77 -1.49
CA ARG A 52 25.21 -4.04 -0.25
C ARG A 52 24.33 -2.81 -0.45
N ARG A 53 24.53 -2.09 -1.57
CA ARG A 53 23.73 -0.89 -1.88
C ARG A 53 22.38 -1.28 -2.44
N ALA A 54 22.28 -2.37 -3.21
CA ALA A 54 21.01 -2.93 -3.65
C ALA A 54 20.16 -3.37 -2.45
N MET A 55 20.74 -4.11 -1.49
CA MET A 55 20.06 -4.52 -0.25
C MET A 55 19.51 -3.32 0.53
N LYS A 56 20.36 -2.30 0.75
CA LYS A 56 19.92 -1.08 1.46
C LYS A 56 18.84 -0.30 0.71
N GLN A 57 18.84 -0.34 -0.63
CA GLN A 57 17.80 0.30 -1.41
C GLN A 57 16.49 -0.48 -1.28
N LEU A 58 16.56 -1.82 -1.36
CA LEU A 58 15.42 -2.70 -1.21
C LEU A 58 14.73 -2.55 0.15
N GLU A 59 15.51 -2.51 1.24
CA GLU A 59 14.99 -2.27 2.60
C GLU A 59 14.22 -0.94 2.70
N ARG A 60 14.70 0.10 2.01
CA ARG A 60 14.04 1.41 1.99
C ARG A 60 12.73 1.36 1.24
N ASP A 61 12.70 0.64 0.12
CA ASP A 61 11.52 0.52 -0.72
C ASP A 61 10.43 -0.30 0.00
N GLN A 62 10.80 -1.41 0.65
CA GLN A 62 9.90 -2.17 1.53
C GLN A 62 9.34 -1.31 2.67
N ALA A 63 10.20 -0.55 3.37
CA ALA A 63 9.75 0.34 4.43
C ALA A 63 8.82 1.47 3.93
N GLN A 64 9.04 1.95 2.71
CA GLN A 64 8.18 2.94 2.08
C GLN A 64 6.81 2.35 1.76
N VAL A 65 6.75 1.15 1.18
CA VAL A 65 5.50 0.44 0.88
C VAL A 65 4.71 0.18 2.17
N ASP A 66 5.36 -0.30 3.23
CA ASP A 66 4.72 -0.52 4.54
C ASP A 66 4.13 0.77 5.12
N LYS A 67 4.86 1.88 5.02
CA LYS A 67 4.37 3.18 5.48
C LYS A 67 3.18 3.67 4.67
N GLN A 68 3.22 3.50 3.35
CA GLN A 68 2.11 3.87 2.47
C GLN A 68 0.87 3.03 2.76
N PHE A 69 1.05 1.71 2.94
CA PHE A 69 -0.01 0.79 3.30
C PHE A 69 -0.67 1.19 4.62
N SER A 70 0.11 1.42 5.68
CA SER A 70 -0.41 1.88 6.98
C SER A 70 -1.18 3.20 6.87
N THR A 71 -0.68 4.14 6.05
CA THR A 71 -1.35 5.43 5.83
C THR A 71 -2.71 5.25 5.13
N LEU A 72 -2.78 4.38 4.14
CA LEU A 72 -4.04 4.06 3.46
C LEU A 72 -5.02 3.36 4.41
N THR A 73 -4.55 2.46 5.26
CA THR A 73 -5.39 1.76 6.25
C THR A 73 -6.06 2.74 7.19
N ASN A 74 -5.28 3.67 7.75
CA ASN A 74 -5.83 4.71 8.62
C ASN A 74 -6.89 5.58 7.90
N ARG A 75 -6.66 5.88 6.61
CA ARG A 75 -7.62 6.65 5.80
C ARG A 75 -8.88 5.87 5.48
N ALA A 76 -8.79 4.56 5.28
CA ALA A 76 -9.95 3.69 5.09
C ALA A 76 -10.81 3.67 6.36
N GLU A 77 -10.19 3.43 7.52
CA GLU A 77 -10.85 3.43 8.83
C GLU A 77 -11.54 4.77 9.14
N GLU A 78 -10.86 5.89 8.87
CA GLU A 78 -11.45 7.23 9.03
C GLU A 78 -12.67 7.43 8.11
N CYS A 79 -12.58 6.97 6.86
CA CYS A 79 -13.68 7.07 5.90
C CYS A 79 -14.88 6.23 6.36
N GLU A 80 -14.66 5.01 6.87
CA GLU A 80 -15.72 4.18 7.44
C GLU A 80 -16.35 4.80 8.67
N LYS A 81 -15.53 5.32 9.59
CA LYS A 81 -16.01 5.98 10.80
C LYS A 81 -16.91 7.17 10.46
N THR A 82 -16.46 8.02 9.55
CA THR A 82 -17.22 9.18 9.09
C THR A 82 -18.54 8.76 8.42
N MET A 83 -18.53 7.66 7.67
CA MET A 83 -19.73 7.11 7.05
C MET A 83 -20.75 6.63 8.10
N LYS A 84 -20.28 5.90 9.13
CA LYS A 84 -21.13 5.43 10.24
C LYS A 84 -21.76 6.61 10.99
N GLU A 85 -20.96 7.62 11.34
CA GLU A 85 -21.43 8.83 12.01
C GLU A 85 -22.49 9.57 11.17
N LEU A 86 -22.24 9.73 9.88
CA LEU A 86 -23.19 10.36 8.97
C LEU A 86 -24.50 9.57 8.86
N LYS A 87 -24.45 8.24 8.77
CA LYS A 87 -25.64 7.39 8.76
C LYS A 87 -26.49 7.60 10.03
N VAL A 88 -25.86 7.63 11.21
CA VAL A 88 -26.56 7.91 12.48
C VAL A 88 -27.26 9.27 12.44
N VAL A 89 -26.57 10.32 12.00
CA VAL A 89 -27.14 11.67 11.90
C VAL A 89 -28.33 11.71 10.93
N LEU A 90 -28.21 11.05 9.77
CA LEU A 90 -29.28 11.02 8.78
C LEU A 90 -30.50 10.22 9.27
N TYR A 91 -30.30 9.07 9.91
CA TYR A 91 -31.40 8.31 10.52
C TYR A 91 -32.07 9.08 11.66
N ALA A 92 -31.31 9.83 12.49
CA ALA A 92 -31.89 10.68 13.52
C ALA A 92 -32.76 11.81 12.93
N LYS A 93 -32.38 12.37 11.78
CA LYS A 93 -33.06 13.50 11.16
C LYS A 93 -34.26 13.10 10.29
N PHE A 94 -34.15 11.98 9.57
CA PHE A 94 -35.11 11.56 8.55
C PHE A 94 -35.84 10.24 8.90
N GLY A 95 -35.40 9.52 9.92
CA GLY A 95 -36.07 8.32 10.43
C GLY A 95 -36.30 7.26 9.35
N ARG A 96 -37.54 6.78 9.25
CA ARG A 96 -37.97 5.75 8.29
C ARG A 96 -38.24 6.28 6.88
N ALA A 97 -38.09 7.59 6.65
CA ALA A 97 -38.35 8.20 5.34
C ALA A 97 -37.21 7.96 4.34
N ILE A 98 -36.08 7.41 4.79
CA ILE A 98 -34.92 7.11 3.96
C ILE A 98 -34.42 5.69 4.24
N ASN A 99 -33.80 5.06 3.24
CA ASN A 99 -33.08 3.80 3.38
C ASN A 99 -31.61 4.02 3.00
N LEU A 100 -30.68 3.73 3.92
CA LEU A 100 -29.23 4.01 3.78
C LEU A 100 -28.38 2.74 3.81
N ASP A 101 -28.99 1.57 3.66
CA ASP A 101 -28.30 0.29 3.58
C ASP A 101 -27.68 0.09 2.19
N GLU A 102 -26.55 0.77 1.96
CA GLU A 102 -25.49 0.48 0.96
C GLU A 102 -24.18 1.20 1.33
#